data_AF-W0IVM7-F1
#
_entry.id   AF-W0IVM7-F1
#
_cell.length_a   1.000
_cell.length_b   1.000
_cell.length_c   1.000
_cell.angle_alpha   90.00
_cell.angle_beta   90.00
_cell.angle_gamma   90.00
#
_symmetry.space_group_name_H-M   'P 1'
#
loop_
_entity.id
_entity.type
_entity.pdbx_description
1 polymer ?
#
loop_
_entity_poly.entity_id
_entity_poly.type
_entity_poly.pdbx_seq_one_letter_code
_entity_poly.pdbx_strand_id
1 'polypeptide(L)'
;MKMTVEIPEDVLAEVMLLTGRQTKREAVEFALREAARRARQRRLFSEGLGLTPEQIEAEAAPKPSDLLDAPDIDRDAVRRFSENSEKRRLRQERLRQGGGMLNEDPGDSGTPPSPGTST
;
A
#
# COMPACT_ATOMS: atom_id res chain seq x y z
N MET A 1 -34.72 8.87 4.87
CA MET A 1 -35.25 10.06 5.58
C MET A 1 -34.80 11.32 4.86
N LYS A 2 -35.64 12.37 4.86
CA LYS A 2 -35.30 13.69 4.31
C LYS A 2 -34.88 14.59 5.47
N MET A 3 -33.76 15.28 5.33
CA MET A 3 -33.22 16.22 6.30
C MET A 3 -32.61 17.39 5.53
N THR A 4 -32.68 18.58 6.09
CA THR A 4 -32.10 19.79 5.51
C THR A 4 -30.92 20.21 6.38
N VAL A 5 -29.76 20.40 5.76
CA VAL A 5 -28.53 20.85 6.41
C VAL A 5 -27.92 21.90 5.50
N GLU A 6 -27.45 23.00 6.08
CA GLU A 6 -26.69 24.01 5.35
C GLU A 6 -25.23 23.58 5.29
N ILE A 7 -24.71 23.45 4.07
CA ILE A 7 -23.33 23.06 3.81
C ILE A 7 -22.73 24.12 2.88
N PRO A 8 -21.50 24.61 3.16
CA PRO A 8 -20.79 25.49 2.25
C PRO A 8 -20.66 24.86 0.85
N GLU A 9 -21.00 25.63 -0.20
CA GLU A 9 -20.98 25.14 -1.59
C GLU A 9 -19.55 24.81 -2.07
N ASP A 10 -18.54 25.54 -1.59
CA ASP A 10 -17.13 25.32 -1.89
C ASP A 10 -16.64 23.96 -1.38
N VAL A 11 -16.96 23.63 -0.12
CA VAL A 11 -16.64 22.34 0.49
C VAL A 11 -17.34 21.20 -0.25
N LEU A 12 -18.61 21.40 -0.62
CA LEU A 12 -19.36 20.38 -1.35
C LEU A 12 -18.80 20.16 -2.76
N ALA A 13 -18.42 21.23 -3.45
CA ALA A 13 -17.80 21.16 -4.77
C ALA A 13 -16.46 20.42 -4.72
N GLU A 14 -15.62 20.71 -3.71
CA GLU A 14 -14.36 20.00 -3.49
C GLU A 14 -14.60 18.51 -3.23
N VAL A 15 -15.54 18.16 -2.35
CA VAL A 15 -15.88 16.76 -2.07
C VAL A 15 -16.38 16.06 -3.34
N MET A 16 -17.23 16.69 -4.14
CA MET A 16 -17.69 16.13 -5.41
C MET A 16 -16.54 15.90 -6.39
N LEU A 17 -15.61 16.84 -6.50
CA LEU A 17 -14.44 16.74 -7.38
C LEU A 17 -13.49 15.62 -6.93
N LEU A 18 -13.19 15.52 -5.64
CA LEU A 18 -12.30 14.49 -5.09
C LEU A 18 -12.91 13.08 -5.15
N THR A 19 -14.22 12.96 -5.02
CA THR A 19 -14.91 11.66 -4.95
C THR A 19 -15.51 11.21 -6.28
N GLY A 20 -15.56 12.10 -7.29
CA GLY A 20 -16.15 11.83 -8.60
C GLY A 20 -17.66 11.59 -8.57
N ARG A 21 -18.36 12.02 -7.51
CA ARG A 21 -19.81 11.77 -7.35
C ARG A 21 -20.62 12.78 -8.15
N GLN A 22 -21.65 12.29 -8.83
CA GLN A 22 -22.47 13.09 -9.75
C GLN A 22 -23.54 13.91 -9.02
N THR A 23 -23.98 13.45 -7.85
CA THR A 23 -25.04 14.12 -7.08
C THR A 23 -24.53 14.63 -5.73
N LYS A 24 -25.03 15.80 -5.31
CA LYS A 24 -24.74 16.41 -4.01
C LYS A 24 -25.02 15.45 -2.85
N ARG A 25 -26.12 14.72 -2.93
CA ARG A 25 -26.52 13.73 -1.92
C ARG A 25 -25.50 12.58 -1.81
N GLU A 26 -25.09 12.01 -2.94
CA GLU A 26 -24.12 10.90 -2.94
C GLU A 26 -22.76 11.33 -2.42
N ALA A 27 -22.31 12.54 -2.77
CA ALA A 27 -21.08 13.12 -2.28
C ALA A 27 -21.07 13.24 -0.75
N VAL A 28 -22.17 13.78 -0.18
CA VAL A 28 -22.33 13.91 1.27
C VAL A 28 -22.43 12.54 1.95
N GLU A 29 -23.23 11.62 1.40
CA GLU A 29 -23.38 10.27 1.96
C GLU A 29 -22.04 9.52 1.98
N PHE A 30 -21.28 9.62 0.89
CA PHE A 30 -19.96 9.01 0.79
C PHE A 30 -18.98 9.62 1.79
N ALA A 31 -18.91 10.96 1.87
CA ALA A 31 -18.02 11.65 2.78
C ALA A 31 -18.27 11.27 4.24
N LEU A 32 -19.54 11.22 4.67
CA LEU A 32 -19.92 10.83 6.03
C LEU A 32 -19.56 9.37 6.33
N ARG A 33 -19.82 8.45 5.39
CA ARG A 33 -19.44 7.03 5.54
C ARG A 33 -17.93 6.87 5.67
N GLU A 34 -17.15 7.58 4.85
CA GLU A 34 -15.70 7.53 4.89
C GLU A 34 -15.11 8.17 6.14
N ALA A 35 -15.67 9.28 6.61
CA ALA A 35 -15.28 9.88 7.88
C ALA A 35 -15.51 8.92 9.06
N ALA A 36 -16.67 8.26 9.08
CA ALA A 36 -16.98 7.24 10.09
C ALA A 36 -16.06 6.02 9.99
N ARG A 37 -15.74 5.55 8.78
CA ARG A 37 -14.80 4.44 8.54
C ARG A 37 -13.41 4.77 9.09
N ARG A 38 -12.88 5.95 8.76
CA ARG A 38 -11.57 6.41 9.25
C ARG A 38 -11.54 6.57 10.76
N ALA A 39 -12.62 7.07 11.37
CA ALA A 39 -12.71 7.16 12.83
C ALA A 39 -12.66 5.78 13.50
N ARG A 40 -13.39 4.79 12.96
CA ARG A 40 -13.32 3.39 13.45
C ARG A 40 -11.93 2.80 13.27
N GLN A 41 -11.30 3.00 12.12
CA GLN A 41 -9.94 2.53 11.88
C GLN A 41 -8.94 3.11 12.87
N ARG A 42 -8.98 4.43 13.10
CA ARG A 42 -8.09 5.07 14.09
C ARG A 42 -8.31 4.49 15.48
N ARG A 43 -9.56 4.27 15.89
CA ARG A 43 -9.87 3.64 17.16
C ARG A 43 -9.26 2.24 17.28
N LEU A 44 -9.50 1.38 16.30
CA LEU A 44 -8.95 0.02 16.29
C LEU A 44 -7.42 0.02 16.32
N PHE A 45 -6.78 0.89 15.53
CA PHE A 45 -5.32 1.00 15.53
C PHE A 45 -4.76 1.60 16.82
N SER A 46 -5.49 2.49 17.49
CA SER A 46 -5.08 3.05 18.78
C SER A 46 -5.25 2.08 19.95
N GLU A 47 -6.26 1.19 19.89
CA GLU A 47 -6.47 0.13 20.89
C GLU A 47 -5.37 -0.94 20.79
N GLY A 48 -4.68 -1.03 19.66
CA GLY A 48 -3.61 -1.99 19.41
C GLY A 48 -4.13 -3.42 19.27
N LEU A 49 -3.24 -4.40 19.27
CA LEU A 49 -3.61 -5.81 19.18
C LEU A 49 -4.01 -6.42 20.54
N GLY A 50 -3.98 -5.62 21.61
CA GLY A 50 -4.14 -6.12 22.99
C GLY A 50 -2.99 -7.03 23.44
N LEU A 51 -1.89 -7.09 22.67
CA LEU A 51 -0.72 -7.90 22.92
C LEU A 51 0.42 -7.03 23.46
N THR A 52 1.22 -7.61 24.36
CA THR A 52 2.47 -6.98 24.78
C THR A 52 3.51 -7.03 23.65
N PRO A 53 4.53 -6.15 23.65
CA PRO A 53 5.59 -6.19 22.65
C PRO A 53 6.28 -7.57 22.52
N GLU A 54 6.50 -8.25 23.65
CA GLU A 54 7.09 -9.60 23.69
C GLU A 54 6.19 -10.65 23.01
N GLN A 55 4.87 -10.54 23.18
CA GLN A 55 3.91 -11.43 22.52
C GLN A 55 3.85 -11.18 21.01
N ILE A 56 3.99 -9.92 20.60
CA ILE A 56 4.06 -9.56 19.18
C ILE A 56 5.32 -10.15 18.55
N GLU A 57 6.48 -10.04 19.21
CA GLU A 57 7.73 -10.65 18.72
C GLU A 57 7.63 -12.18 18.66
N ALA A 58 7.06 -12.82 19.67
CA ALA A 58 6.89 -14.27 19.70
C ALA A 58 5.95 -14.78 18.58
N GLU A 59 4.88 -14.03 18.28
CA GLU A 59 3.92 -14.42 17.23
C GLU A 59 4.43 -14.08 15.82
N ALA A 60 5.24 -13.03 15.67
CA ALA A 60 5.87 -12.66 14.41
C ALA A 60 7.10 -13.54 14.05
N ALA A 61 7.64 -14.28 15.03
CA ALA A 61 8.72 -15.22 14.79
C ALA A 61 8.25 -16.37 13.88
N PRO A 62 9.06 -16.77 12.87
CA PRO A 62 8.68 -17.81 11.94
C PRO A 62 8.42 -19.12 12.69
N LYS A 63 7.22 -19.68 12.52
CA LYS A 63 6.85 -20.96 13.11
C LYS A 63 7.30 -22.09 12.19
N PRO A 64 7.56 -23.30 12.73
CA PRO A 64 7.93 -24.45 11.91
C PRO A 64 6.92 -24.76 10.80
N SER A 65 5.65 -24.44 11.01
CA SER A 65 4.58 -24.55 10.01
C SER A 65 4.76 -23.59 8.82
N ASP A 66 5.27 -22.39 9.06
CA ASP A 66 5.42 -21.35 8.03
C ASP A 66 6.53 -21.72 7.04
N LEU A 67 7.43 -22.61 7.45
CA LEU A 67 8.49 -23.19 6.63
C LEU A 67 8.01 -24.35 5.75
N LEU A 68 6.83 -24.93 6.05
CA LEU A 68 6.26 -26.02 5.26
C LEU A 68 5.42 -25.51 4.08
N ASP A 69 4.81 -24.34 4.22
CA ASP A 69 4.04 -23.66 3.16
C ASP A 69 4.85 -22.60 2.39
N ALA A 70 6.12 -22.40 2.76
CA ALA A 70 7.01 -21.54 1.99
C ALA A 70 7.25 -22.22 0.62
N PRO A 71 6.81 -21.62 -0.51
CA PRO A 71 7.20 -22.14 -1.81
C PRO A 71 8.73 -22.17 -1.83
N ASP A 72 9.31 -23.30 -2.26
CA ASP A 72 10.76 -23.49 -2.38
C ASP A 72 11.40 -22.17 -2.83
N ILE A 73 12.05 -21.48 -1.90
CA ILE A 73 12.47 -20.11 -2.15
C ILE A 73 13.49 -20.17 -3.28
N ASP A 74 13.08 -19.69 -4.46
CA ASP A 74 13.94 -19.66 -5.64
C ASP A 74 15.20 -18.85 -5.29
N ARG A 75 16.33 -19.56 -5.20
CA ARG A 75 17.62 -18.96 -4.83
C ARG A 75 18.03 -17.88 -5.83
N ASP A 76 17.61 -18.00 -7.08
CA ASP A 76 17.86 -16.99 -8.11
C ASP A 76 16.96 -15.76 -7.92
N ALA A 77 15.73 -15.93 -7.42
CA ALA A 77 14.87 -14.81 -7.03
C ALA A 77 15.44 -14.03 -5.83
N VAL A 78 15.97 -14.72 -4.82
CA VAL A 78 16.63 -14.09 -3.66
C VAL A 78 17.84 -13.27 -4.10
N ARG A 79 18.69 -13.84 -4.97
CA ARG A 79 19.85 -13.13 -5.52
C ARG A 79 19.45 -11.86 -6.30
N ARG A 80 18.44 -11.96 -7.17
CA ARG A 80 17.90 -10.80 -7.90
C ARG A 80 17.36 -9.72 -6.96
N PHE A 81 16.67 -10.13 -5.89
CA PHE A 81 16.13 -9.21 -4.89
C PHE A 81 17.24 -8.47 -4.12
N SER A 82 18.29 -9.18 -3.68
CA SER A 82 19.42 -8.57 -2.97
C SER A 82 20.19 -7.60 -3.87
N GLU A 83 20.47 -7.97 -5.12
CA GLU A 83 21.14 -7.07 -6.06
C GLU A 83 20.32 -5.80 -6.35
N ASN A 84 18.99 -5.94 -6.50
CA ASN A 84 18.09 -4.80 -6.71
C ASN A 84 17.91 -3.93 -5.45
N SER A 85 18.01 -4.50 -4.25
CA SER A 85 17.93 -3.72 -3.01
C SER A 85 19.21 -2.91 -2.80
N GLU A 86 20.38 -3.47 -3.10
CA GLU A 86 21.66 -2.77 -3.07
C GLU A 86 21.74 -1.65 -4.12
N LYS A 87 21.29 -1.91 -5.35
CA LYS A 87 21.16 -0.87 -6.39
C LYS A 87 20.25 0.26 -5.94
N ARG A 88 19.12 -0.04 -5.29
CA ARG A 88 18.20 0.98 -4.73
C ARG A 88 18.85 1.75 -3.59
N ARG A 89 19.62 1.09 -2.71
CA ARG A 89 20.35 1.73 -1.61
C ARG A 89 21.44 2.67 -2.13
N LEU A 90 22.25 2.20 -3.08
CA LEU A 90 23.27 3.00 -3.75
C LEU A 90 22.67 4.19 -4.52
N ARG A 91 21.51 4.01 -5.16
CA ARG A 91 20.78 5.11 -5.80
C ARG A 91 20.29 6.13 -4.76
N GLN A 92 19.76 5.69 -3.63
CA GLN A 92 19.38 6.60 -2.54
C GLN A 92 20.58 7.34 -1.94
N GLU A 93 21.72 6.67 -1.74
CA GLU A 93 22.96 7.28 -1.26
C GLU A 93 23.50 8.29 -2.28
N ARG A 94 23.49 7.97 -3.58
CA ARG A 94 23.88 8.88 -4.66
C ARG A 94 22.97 10.10 -4.77
N LEU A 95 21.66 9.92 -4.62
CA LEU A 95 20.69 11.01 -4.55
C LEU A 95 20.90 11.88 -3.30
N ARG A 96 21.24 11.28 -2.16
CA ARG A 96 21.58 11.99 -0.92
C ARG A 96 22.89 12.78 -1.02
N GLN A 97 23.86 12.31 -1.81
CA GLN A 97 25.15 12.97 -2.03
C GLN A 97 25.14 14.06 -3.12
N GLY A 98 23.97 14.43 -3.65
CA GLY A 98 23.81 15.60 -4.51
C GLY A 98 23.92 15.35 -6.03
N GLY A 99 23.91 14.09 -6.49
CA GLY A 99 23.91 13.77 -7.91
C GLY A 99 22.50 13.64 -8.50
N GLY A 100 21.93 14.74 -9.03
CA GLY A 100 20.84 14.66 -10.03
C GLY A 100 21.32 13.88 -11.27
N MET A 101 20.49 13.15 -12.03
CA MET A 101 19.20 13.55 -12.58
C MET A 101 18.16 12.41 -12.57
N LEU A 102 16.89 12.78 -12.40
CA LEU A 102 15.75 12.02 -12.92
C LEU A 102 15.71 12.25 -14.44
N ASN A 103 16.20 11.31 -15.24
CA ASN A 103 15.67 10.95 -16.56
C ASN A 103 16.67 10.02 -17.27
N GLU A 104 16.34 8.72 -17.31
CA GLU A 104 16.31 7.88 -18.51
C GLU A 104 15.59 6.57 -18.13
N ASP A 105 14.68 6.16 -19.02
CA ASP A 105 13.60 5.19 -18.82
C ASP A 105 14.01 3.76 -19.27
N PRO A 106 13.13 2.74 -19.20
CA PRO A 106 13.45 1.40 -18.71
C PRO A 106 14.02 0.47 -19.79
N GLY A 107 15.32 0.19 -19.72
CA GLY A 107 15.92 -0.94 -20.41
C GLY A 107 15.89 -2.18 -19.52
N ASP A 108 15.16 -3.20 -19.96
CA ASP A 108 15.15 -4.58 -19.44
C ASP A 108 14.10 -4.90 -18.35
N SER A 109 12.82 -4.71 -18.68
CA SER A 109 11.79 -5.60 -18.14
C SER A 109 12.01 -6.99 -18.73
N GLY A 110 12.82 -7.81 -18.05
CA GLY A 110 12.92 -9.24 -18.31
C GLY A 110 11.56 -9.89 -18.14
N THR A 111 10.80 -9.94 -19.24
CA THR A 111 9.61 -10.76 -19.39
C THR A 111 10.02 -12.20 -19.07
N PRO A 112 9.47 -12.85 -18.03
CA PRO A 112 9.75 -14.26 -17.81
C PRO A 112 9.21 -15.05 -19.03
N PRO A 113 9.94 -16.05 -19.55
CA PRO A 113 9.46 -16.83 -20.67
C PRO A 113 8.16 -17.56 -20.27
N SER A 114 7.08 -17.32 -21.03
CA SER A 114 5.85 -18.10 -20.91
C SER A 114 6.16 -19.58 -21.08
N PRO A 115 5.68 -20.47 -20.20
CA PRO A 115 5.83 -21.91 -20.41
C PRO A 115 5.00 -22.29 -21.64
N GLY A 116 5.69 -22.71 -22.70
CA GLY A 116 5.07 -23.18 -23.92
C GLY A 116 4.17 -24.37 -23.63
N THR A 117 2.89 -24.24 -23.97
CA THR A 117 1.99 -25.38 -24.20
C THR A 117 2.47 -26.14 -25.43
N SER A 118 3.00 -27.34 -25.22
CA SER A 118 3.19 -28.32 -26.27
C SER A 118 2.04 -29.32 -26.22
N THR A 119 1.31 -29.38 -27.34
CA THR A 119 0.38 -30.43 -27.77
C THR A 119 0.97 -31.83 -27.70
#